data_AF-F9P549-F1
#
_entry.id   AF-F9P549-F1
#
_cell.length_a   1.000
_cell.length_b   1.000
_cell.length_c   1.000
_cell.angle_alpha   90.00
_cell.angle_beta   90.00
_cell.angle_gamma   90.00
#
_symmetry.space_group_name_H-M   'P 1'
#
loop_
_entity.id
_entity.type
_entity.pdbx_description
1 polymer ?
#
loop_
_entity_poly.entity_id
_entity_poly.type
_entity_poly.pdbx_seq_one_letter_code
_entity_poly.pdbx_strand_id
1 'polypeptide(L)'
;MTFKRLSQEEFVNHSASCAQRSFMQTVEMEMLLAKRGFTCQYVGHTNEHDEVTVSAVLYSMPMTGGLHMEINCGPVSTNPQDLQAFYRELKTYAKENGALELIVKPYETYQTFDSNGQPTSPEKTELIKDLTDLGYEFDGLQTGYPGGEPDWHYVKDLAGLTEKDLIKSFSKNGKSTVKKANTFGIQLKKLKRDELNIFKEITSATSERREYSDKSLDYYQDFYDAFGNQADFMIATLNFQDYLQHLQNDQKNSDKKFKN
;
A
#
# COMPACT_ATOMS: atom_id res chain seq x y z
N MET A 1 5.17 14.36 27.49
CA MET A 1 4.18 13.35 27.07
C MET A 1 2.87 14.03 26.77
N THR A 2 2.64 14.38 25.51
CA THR A 2 1.44 15.13 25.12
C THR A 2 1.07 14.85 23.67
N PHE A 3 -0.22 14.58 23.43
CA PHE A 3 -0.79 14.61 22.10
C PHE A 3 -0.76 16.03 21.52
N LYS A 4 -0.28 16.18 20.30
CA LYS A 4 -0.29 17.48 19.61
C LYS A 4 -0.59 17.33 18.12
N ARG A 5 -1.07 18.41 17.53
CA ARG A 5 -0.97 18.59 16.08
C ARG A 5 0.49 18.81 15.70
N LEU A 6 0.91 18.17 14.63
CA LEU A 6 2.25 18.28 14.08
C LEU A 6 2.21 19.20 12.85
N SER A 7 3.30 19.93 12.65
CA SER A 7 3.65 20.46 11.34
C SER A 7 4.00 19.31 10.38
N GLN A 8 3.91 19.58 9.09
CA GLN A 8 4.38 18.63 8.07
C GLN A 8 5.86 18.28 8.26
N GLU A 9 6.69 19.25 8.66
CA GLU A 9 8.12 19.05 8.91
C GLU A 9 8.37 18.08 10.07
N GLU A 10 7.68 18.25 11.21
CA GLU A 10 7.77 17.32 12.35
C GLU A 10 7.35 15.90 11.95
N PHE A 11 6.27 15.76 11.19
CA PHE A 11 5.79 14.47 10.69
C PHE A 11 6.80 13.80 9.75
N VAL A 12 7.34 14.55 8.77
CA VAL A 12 8.33 14.03 7.82
C VAL A 12 9.61 13.60 8.54
N ASN A 13 10.10 14.44 9.45
CA ASN A 13 11.32 14.16 10.21
C ASN A 13 11.18 12.90 11.09
N HIS A 14 10.07 12.78 11.82
CA HIS A 14 9.82 11.58 12.63
C HIS A 14 9.65 10.34 11.76
N SER A 15 8.75 10.39 10.77
CA SER A 15 8.44 9.23 9.94
C SER A 15 9.63 8.72 9.10
N ALA A 16 10.61 9.59 8.80
CA ALA A 16 11.86 9.19 8.14
C ALA A 16 12.81 8.39 9.06
N SER A 17 12.67 8.51 10.37
CA SER A 17 13.47 7.76 11.35
C SER A 17 12.94 6.35 11.64
N CYS A 18 11.72 6.05 11.19
CA CYS A 18 11.06 4.77 11.44
C CYS A 18 11.54 3.68 10.47
N ALA A 19 11.80 2.48 10.98
CA ALA A 19 12.24 1.35 10.17
C ALA A 19 11.16 0.83 9.21
N GLN A 20 9.88 0.98 9.59
CA GLN A 20 8.73 0.55 8.81
C GLN A 20 7.63 1.60 8.86
N ARG A 21 7.05 1.91 7.71
CA ARG A 21 5.87 2.76 7.57
C ARG A 21 5.09 2.38 6.32
N SER A 22 3.77 2.57 6.36
CA SER A 22 2.93 2.44 5.17
C SER A 22 3.06 3.69 4.28
N PHE A 23 2.90 3.51 2.96
CA PHE A 23 2.75 4.64 2.03
C PHE A 23 1.51 5.49 2.33
N MET A 24 0.54 4.94 3.08
CA MET A 24 -0.64 5.69 3.53
C MET A 24 -0.30 6.77 4.56
N GLN A 25 0.87 6.65 5.19
CA GLN A 25 1.38 7.59 6.20
C GLN A 25 2.52 8.42 5.59
N THR A 26 2.23 9.11 4.48
CA THR A 26 3.15 10.04 3.81
C THR A 26 2.46 11.33 3.38
N VAL A 27 3.25 12.34 3.00
CA VAL A 27 2.73 13.62 2.50
C VAL A 27 2.05 13.42 1.14
N GLU A 28 2.56 12.51 0.30
CA GLU A 28 1.96 12.16 -0.99
C GLU A 28 0.54 11.60 -0.80
N MET A 29 0.34 10.74 0.20
CA MET A 29 -1.00 10.25 0.51
C MET A 29 -1.91 11.35 1.05
N GLU A 30 -1.40 12.25 1.90
CA GLU A 30 -2.14 13.41 2.37
C GLU A 30 -2.64 14.28 1.20
N MET A 31 -1.77 14.60 0.23
CA MET A 31 -2.13 15.35 -0.97
C MET A 31 -3.22 14.64 -1.79
N LEU A 32 -3.13 13.32 -1.95
CA LEU A 32 -4.13 12.52 -2.65
C LEU A 32 -5.48 12.52 -1.91
N LEU A 33 -5.47 12.38 -0.58
CA LEU A 33 -6.68 12.44 0.24
C LEU A 33 -7.34 13.82 0.17
N ALA A 34 -6.56 14.90 0.23
CA ALA A 34 -7.05 16.26 0.10
C ALA A 34 -7.76 16.50 -1.24
N LYS A 35 -7.17 16.04 -2.35
CA LYS A 35 -7.81 16.09 -3.69
C LYS A 35 -9.13 15.31 -3.76
N ARG A 36 -9.25 14.26 -2.96
CA ARG A 36 -10.48 13.45 -2.84
C ARG A 36 -11.51 14.05 -1.88
N GLY A 37 -11.28 15.25 -1.35
CA GLY A 37 -12.22 15.98 -0.52
C GLY A 37 -12.09 15.72 0.98
N PHE A 38 -11.05 15.02 1.42
CA PHE A 38 -10.78 14.83 2.84
C PHE A 38 -10.06 16.05 3.43
N THR A 39 -10.34 16.35 4.69
CA THR A 39 -9.53 17.27 5.49
C THR A 39 -8.47 16.47 6.22
N CYS A 40 -7.21 16.70 5.88
CA CYS A 40 -6.06 16.00 6.45
C CYS A 40 -5.32 16.86 7.47
N GLN A 41 -4.77 16.20 8.49
CA GLN A 41 -3.96 16.81 9.54
C GLN A 41 -2.88 15.81 9.98
N TYR A 42 -1.75 16.33 10.45
CA TYR A 42 -0.76 15.52 11.12
C TYR A 42 -0.96 15.62 12.63
N VAL A 43 -1.00 14.47 13.30
CA VAL A 43 -1.13 14.37 14.76
C VAL A 43 -0.02 13.47 15.29
N GLY A 44 0.34 13.65 16.56
CA GLY A 44 1.38 12.83 17.17
C GLY A 44 1.42 12.91 18.68
N HIS A 45 2.35 12.15 19.25
CA HIS A 45 2.67 12.14 20.66
C HIS A 45 4.15 12.47 20.84
N THR A 46 4.47 13.33 21.81
CA THR A 46 5.85 13.64 22.18
C THR A 46 6.24 13.03 23.51
N ASN A 47 7.50 12.67 23.69
CA ASN A 47 8.03 12.19 24.97
C ASN A 47 8.21 13.34 25.99
N GLU A 48 8.96 13.13 27.08
CA GLU A 48 9.25 14.16 28.08
C GLU A 48 10.22 15.25 27.61
N HIS A 49 10.96 14.99 26.52
CA HIS A 49 11.93 15.89 25.91
C HIS A 49 11.35 16.67 24.71
N ASP A 50 10.04 16.60 24.49
CA ASP A 50 9.32 17.18 23.34
C ASP A 50 9.72 16.58 21.98
N GLU A 51 10.30 15.38 21.97
CA GLU A 51 10.61 14.65 20.75
C GLU A 51 9.38 13.84 20.31
N VAL A 52 9.03 13.90 19.02
CA VAL A 52 7.93 13.11 18.45
C VAL A 52 8.30 11.63 18.45
N THR A 53 7.48 10.80 19.09
CA THR A 53 7.67 9.34 19.16
C THR A 53 6.58 8.55 18.44
N VAL A 54 5.44 9.19 18.18
CA VAL A 54 4.33 8.66 17.40
C VAL A 54 3.82 9.77 16.49
N SER A 55 3.56 9.47 15.23
CA SER A 55 3.00 10.43 14.28
C SER A 55 2.05 9.75 13.30
N ALA A 56 0.99 10.45 12.89
CA ALA A 56 0.04 9.94 11.91
C ALA A 56 -0.53 11.01 10.99
N VAL A 57 -0.90 10.58 9.79
CA VAL A 57 -1.89 11.26 8.94
C VAL A 57 -3.28 10.88 9.47
N LEU A 58 -3.97 11.86 10.03
CA LEU A 58 -5.38 11.78 10.39
C LEU A 58 -6.18 12.51 9.31
N TYR A 59 -7.13 11.83 8.69
CA TYR A 59 -8.04 12.45 7.73
C TYR A 59 -9.48 12.36 8.18
N SER A 60 -10.29 13.29 7.69
CA SER A 60 -11.68 13.38 8.06
C SER A 60 -12.56 13.85 6.91
N MET A 61 -13.83 13.45 6.95
CA MET A 61 -14.86 13.95 6.05
C MET A 61 -16.18 14.16 6.80
N PRO A 62 -16.98 15.17 6.41
CA PRO A 62 -18.28 15.39 7.02
C PRO A 62 -19.26 14.27 6.66
N MET A 63 -19.98 13.80 7.66
CA MET A 63 -21.14 12.92 7.54
C MET A 63 -22.36 13.57 8.21
N THR A 64 -23.54 13.02 7.96
CA THR A 64 -24.75 13.44 8.68
C THR A 64 -24.58 13.14 10.17
N GLY A 65 -24.41 14.18 11.00
CA GLY A 65 -24.30 14.07 12.45
C GLY A 65 -22.90 14.26 13.04
N GLY A 66 -21.86 14.38 12.23
CA GLY A 66 -20.49 14.64 12.71
C GLY A 66 -19.42 14.28 11.68
N LEU A 67 -18.18 14.19 12.12
CA LEU A 67 -17.06 13.81 11.25
C LEU A 67 -16.82 12.30 11.29
N HIS A 68 -16.59 11.71 10.12
CA HIS A 68 -15.83 10.47 10.02
C HIS A 68 -14.35 10.83 10.12
N MET A 69 -13.63 10.25 11.08
CA MET A 69 -12.19 10.43 11.24
C MET A 69 -11.48 9.09 11.12
N GLU A 70 -10.36 9.04 10.40
CA GLU A 70 -9.62 7.80 10.20
C GLU A 70 -8.10 8.00 10.21
N ILE A 71 -7.41 7.07 10.86
CA ILE A 71 -5.98 6.79 10.64
C ILE A 71 -5.88 5.43 9.96
N ASN A 72 -5.38 5.43 8.72
CA ASN A 72 -5.26 4.21 7.90
C ASN A 72 -3.79 3.80 7.72
N CYS A 73 -3.50 2.53 8.00
CA CYS A 73 -2.15 1.95 8.06
C CYS A 73 -1.17 2.81 8.89
N GLY A 74 -1.62 3.26 10.06
CA GLY A 74 -0.86 4.09 11.00
C GLY A 74 -1.45 3.97 12.40
N PRO A 75 -0.90 4.68 13.40
CA PRO A 75 0.20 5.64 13.33
C PRO A 75 1.55 4.99 13.02
N VAL A 76 2.56 5.81 12.73
CA VAL A 76 3.97 5.41 12.69
C VAL A 76 4.57 5.65 14.08
N SER A 77 5.38 4.73 14.60
CA SER A 77 5.98 4.84 15.94
C SER A 77 7.46 4.48 15.95
N THR A 78 8.27 5.26 16.67
CA THR A 78 9.64 4.93 17.07
C THR A 78 9.72 4.35 18.48
N ASN A 79 8.67 4.56 19.29
CA ASN A 79 8.55 4.03 20.64
C ASN A 79 7.16 3.40 20.86
N PRO A 80 7.02 2.07 20.70
CA PRO A 80 5.73 1.39 20.84
C PRO A 80 5.05 1.57 22.20
N GLN A 81 5.80 1.88 23.27
CA GLN A 81 5.23 2.11 24.60
C GLN A 81 4.32 3.35 24.65
N ASP A 82 4.50 4.29 23.73
CA ASP A 82 3.71 5.52 23.67
C ASP A 82 2.38 5.34 22.89
N LEU A 83 2.19 4.20 22.21
CA LEU A 83 1.01 3.95 21.37
C LEU A 83 -0.29 3.95 22.17
N GLN A 84 -0.34 3.30 23.33
CA GLN A 84 -1.55 3.27 24.17
C GLN A 84 -1.95 4.68 24.63
N ALA A 85 -0.97 5.51 24.99
CA ALA A 85 -1.22 6.90 25.37
C ALA A 85 -1.75 7.69 24.17
N PHE A 86 -1.08 7.57 23.00
CA PHE A 86 -1.52 8.20 21.76
C PHE A 86 -2.97 7.83 21.40
N TYR A 87 -3.34 6.54 21.41
CA TYR A 87 -4.70 6.11 21.07
C TYR A 87 -5.75 6.62 22.05
N ARG A 88 -5.41 6.74 23.34
CA ARG A 88 -6.31 7.31 24.35
C ARG A 88 -6.57 8.78 24.07
N GLU A 89 -5.50 9.54 23.82
CA GLU A 89 -5.57 10.97 23.55
C GLU A 89 -6.25 11.25 22.20
N LEU A 90 -6.04 10.40 21.20
CA LEU A 90 -6.73 10.46 19.90
C LEU A 90 -8.25 10.37 20.04
N LYS A 91 -8.78 9.51 20.92
CA LYS A 91 -10.24 9.46 21.20
C LYS A 91 -10.75 10.78 21.75
N THR A 92 -10.02 11.36 22.71
CA THR A 92 -10.36 12.67 23.29
C THR A 92 -10.36 13.74 22.21
N TYR A 93 -9.29 13.79 21.41
CA TYR A 93 -9.16 14.73 20.31
C TYR A 93 -10.30 14.60 19.29
N ALA A 94 -10.63 13.38 18.85
CA ALA A 94 -11.69 13.13 17.89
C ALA A 94 -13.06 13.63 18.42
N LYS A 95 -13.37 13.33 19.69
CA LYS A 95 -14.60 13.78 20.34
C LYS A 95 -14.69 15.30 20.44
N GLU A 96 -13.62 15.97 20.84
CA GLU A 96 -13.54 17.43 20.93
C GLU A 96 -13.70 18.12 19.57
N ASN A 97 -13.29 17.44 18.49
CA ASN A 97 -13.42 17.94 17.12
C ASN A 97 -14.71 17.45 16.43
N GLY A 98 -15.68 16.89 17.18
CA GLY A 98 -17.00 16.54 16.65
C GLY A 98 -17.03 15.28 15.78
N ALA A 99 -16.11 14.33 16.01
CA ALA A 99 -16.18 13.02 15.39
C ALA A 99 -17.46 12.28 15.79
N LEU A 100 -18.19 11.81 14.78
CA LEU A 100 -19.24 10.81 14.93
C LEU A 100 -18.61 9.42 15.09
N GLU A 101 -17.56 9.15 14.33
CA GLU A 101 -16.80 7.91 14.37
C GLU A 101 -15.30 8.18 14.20
N LEU A 102 -14.49 7.36 14.88
CA LEU A 102 -13.04 7.34 14.76
C LEU A 102 -12.63 5.91 14.42
N ILE A 103 -12.02 5.72 13.25
CA ILE A 103 -11.49 4.44 12.79
C ILE A 103 -9.96 4.48 12.85
N VAL A 104 -9.37 3.41 13.35
CA VAL A 104 -7.91 3.25 13.38
C VAL A 104 -7.57 1.89 12.81
N LYS A 105 -6.71 1.88 11.79
CA LYS A 105 -6.19 0.66 11.16
C LYS A 105 -4.66 0.62 11.34
N PRO A 106 -4.15 0.05 12.45
CA PRO A 106 -2.71 -0.03 12.69
C PRO A 106 -1.98 -0.83 11.62
N TYR A 107 -0.77 -0.41 11.25
CA TYR A 107 0.08 -1.14 10.29
C TYR A 107 0.96 -2.20 10.98
N GLU A 108 0.39 -2.89 11.96
CA GLU A 108 1.08 -3.91 12.75
C GLU A 108 0.73 -5.32 12.26
N THR A 109 1.72 -6.20 12.20
CA THR A 109 1.49 -7.60 11.81
C THR A 109 1.00 -8.41 13.01
N TYR A 110 -0.28 -8.78 13.00
CA TYR A 110 -0.91 -9.64 14.00
C TYR A 110 -0.33 -11.06 14.04
N GLN A 111 -0.22 -11.69 12.86
CA GLN A 111 0.27 -13.06 12.69
C GLN A 111 0.79 -13.25 11.26
N THR A 112 1.81 -14.09 11.09
CA THR A 112 2.33 -14.48 9.77
C THR A 112 1.93 -15.89 9.41
N PHE A 113 1.79 -16.13 8.10
CA PHE A 113 1.36 -17.41 7.54
C PHE A 113 2.26 -17.82 6.37
N ASP A 114 2.36 -19.12 6.12
CA ASP A 114 2.96 -19.63 4.89
C ASP A 114 1.99 -19.49 3.69
N SER A 115 2.45 -19.86 2.49
CA SER A 115 1.62 -19.79 1.28
C SER A 115 0.46 -20.79 1.23
N ASN A 116 0.36 -21.69 2.21
CA ASN A 116 -0.76 -22.63 2.37
C ASN A 116 -1.76 -22.17 3.44
N GLY A 117 -1.54 -21.00 4.06
CA GLY A 117 -2.38 -20.49 5.14
C GLY A 117 -2.07 -21.09 6.51
N GLN A 118 -0.92 -21.75 6.68
CA GLN A 118 -0.51 -22.28 7.97
C GLN A 118 0.25 -21.22 8.77
N PRO A 119 -0.11 -20.99 10.05
CA PRO A 119 0.53 -19.97 10.86
C PRO A 119 2.01 -20.30 11.08
N THR A 120 2.87 -19.29 10.93
CA THR A 120 4.32 -19.37 11.13
C THR A 120 4.81 -18.51 12.29
N SER A 121 3.91 -17.72 12.88
CA SER A 121 4.15 -16.99 14.13
C SER A 121 3.00 -17.22 15.12
N PRO A 122 3.23 -16.99 16.43
CA PRO A 122 2.13 -16.83 17.37
C PRO A 122 1.28 -15.60 17.01
N GLU A 123 0.06 -15.59 17.52
CA GLU A 123 -0.83 -14.43 17.49
C GLU A 123 -0.34 -13.35 18.45
N LYS A 124 -0.40 -12.08 18.02
CA LYS A 124 -0.12 -10.91 18.85
C LYS A 124 -1.40 -10.31 19.42
N THR A 125 -2.07 -11.06 20.28
CA THR A 125 -3.35 -10.67 20.91
C THR A 125 -3.29 -9.35 21.68
N GLU A 126 -2.10 -8.95 22.14
CA GLU A 126 -1.84 -7.67 22.79
C GLU A 126 -2.20 -6.48 21.90
N LEU A 127 -2.02 -6.56 20.58
CA LEU A 127 -2.35 -5.46 19.66
C LEU A 127 -3.84 -5.12 19.67
N ILE A 128 -4.69 -6.14 19.77
CA ILE A 128 -6.14 -5.98 19.88
C ILE A 128 -6.51 -5.52 21.29
N LYS A 129 -5.89 -6.13 22.30
CA LYS A 129 -6.16 -5.82 23.70
C LYS A 129 -5.82 -4.37 24.06
N ASP A 130 -4.71 -3.84 23.55
CA ASP A 130 -4.25 -2.48 23.81
C ASP A 130 -5.26 -1.42 23.33
N LEU A 131 -5.98 -1.69 22.24
CA LEU A 131 -7.05 -0.84 21.73
C LEU A 131 -8.38 -1.10 22.44
N THR A 132 -8.76 -2.36 22.64
CA THR A 132 -10.05 -2.71 23.26
C THR A 132 -10.12 -2.33 24.75
N ASP A 133 -9.00 -2.36 25.49
CA ASP A 133 -8.90 -1.83 26.86
C ASP A 133 -9.16 -0.31 26.93
N LEU A 134 -8.90 0.42 25.84
CA LEU A 134 -9.23 1.84 25.69
C LEU A 134 -10.67 2.08 25.19
N GLY A 135 -11.44 1.00 24.99
CA GLY A 135 -12.81 1.02 24.50
C GLY A 135 -12.91 1.31 22.99
N TYR A 136 -11.93 0.93 22.20
CA TYR A 136 -12.14 0.74 20.75
C TYR A 136 -12.87 -0.58 20.52
N GLU A 137 -13.72 -0.64 19.51
CA GLU A 137 -14.38 -1.88 19.09
C GLU A 137 -13.54 -2.56 18.01
N PHE A 138 -13.36 -3.87 18.13
CA PHE A 138 -12.59 -4.65 17.16
C PHE A 138 -13.54 -5.29 16.14
N ASP A 139 -13.33 -4.96 14.86
CA ASP A 139 -14.16 -5.44 13.74
C ASP A 139 -14.01 -6.94 13.42
N GLY A 140 -13.15 -7.64 14.18
CA GLY A 140 -12.81 -9.04 13.96
C GLY A 140 -11.66 -9.22 12.96
N LEU A 141 -11.18 -10.47 12.85
CA LEU A 141 -10.21 -10.85 11.83
C LEU A 141 -10.95 -11.11 10.51
N GLN A 142 -11.00 -10.10 9.64
CA GLN A 142 -11.79 -10.17 8.42
C GLN A 142 -11.01 -10.83 7.27
N THR A 143 -11.74 -11.26 6.24
CA THR A 143 -11.20 -11.79 4.99
C THR A 143 -11.89 -11.14 3.80
N GLY A 144 -11.24 -11.11 2.65
CA GLY A 144 -11.74 -10.42 1.46
C GLY A 144 -11.27 -8.96 1.41
N TYR A 145 -12.15 -8.04 1.03
CA TYR A 145 -11.87 -6.61 0.86
C TYR A 145 -12.89 -5.73 1.60
N PRO A 146 -13.03 -5.88 2.93
CA PRO A 146 -13.92 -5.03 3.72
C PRO A 146 -13.54 -3.55 3.54
N GLY A 147 -14.53 -2.69 3.30
CA GLY A 147 -14.27 -1.27 3.01
C GLY A 147 -13.42 -1.02 1.75
N GLY A 148 -13.18 -2.03 0.93
CA GLY A 148 -12.31 -1.95 -0.26
C GLY A 148 -10.83 -2.14 0.00
N GLU A 149 -10.43 -2.51 1.22
CA GLU A 149 -9.03 -2.70 1.63
C GLU A 149 -8.81 -4.12 2.17
N PRO A 150 -7.66 -4.77 1.88
CA PRO A 150 -7.36 -6.09 2.41
C PRO A 150 -6.65 -6.01 3.77
N ASP A 151 -7.01 -6.90 4.70
CA ASP A 151 -6.25 -7.10 5.96
C ASP A 151 -5.08 -8.09 5.81
N TRP A 152 -5.07 -8.86 4.71
CA TRP A 152 -4.09 -9.90 4.45
C TRP A 152 -3.12 -9.46 3.36
N HIS A 153 -1.84 -9.39 3.70
CA HIS A 153 -0.77 -9.06 2.75
C HIS A 153 0.07 -10.29 2.40
N TYR A 154 0.19 -10.59 1.10
CA TYR A 154 1.20 -11.54 0.61
C TYR A 154 2.51 -10.80 0.36
N VAL A 155 3.41 -10.81 1.34
CA VAL A 155 4.68 -10.09 1.29
C VAL A 155 5.83 -11.03 0.96
N LYS A 156 6.63 -10.67 -0.04
CA LYS A 156 7.89 -11.35 -0.35
C LYS A 156 9.05 -10.56 0.23
N ASP A 157 9.75 -11.14 1.19
CA ASP A 157 10.99 -10.57 1.68
C ASP A 157 12.05 -10.58 0.57
N LEU A 158 12.62 -9.41 0.32
CA LEU A 158 13.67 -9.19 -0.68
C LEU A 158 15.05 -9.02 -0.03
N ALA A 159 15.14 -9.01 1.30
CA ALA A 159 16.40 -8.85 2.01
C ALA A 159 17.42 -9.93 1.58
N GLY A 160 18.60 -9.48 1.18
CA GLY A 160 19.68 -10.36 0.72
C GLY A 160 19.47 -11.02 -0.65
N LEU A 161 18.37 -10.74 -1.36
CA LEU A 161 18.15 -11.27 -2.70
C LEU A 161 18.78 -10.39 -3.78
N THR A 162 19.44 -11.04 -4.75
CA THR A 162 19.85 -10.41 -6.02
C THR A 162 18.80 -10.69 -7.10
N GLU A 163 18.86 -9.97 -8.22
CA GLU A 163 18.01 -10.25 -9.39
C GLU A 163 18.09 -11.72 -9.85
N LYS A 164 19.30 -12.30 -9.83
CA LYS A 164 19.54 -13.71 -10.22
C LYS A 164 18.93 -14.70 -9.24
N ASP A 165 18.93 -14.36 -7.95
CA ASP A 165 18.40 -15.22 -6.89
C ASP A 165 16.90 -15.04 -6.68
N LEU A 166 16.35 -13.89 -7.07
CA LEU A 166 14.92 -13.61 -7.05
C LEU A 166 14.15 -14.66 -7.86
N ILE A 167 14.56 -14.95 -9.09
CA ILE A 167 13.90 -15.97 -9.92
C ILE A 167 14.02 -17.36 -9.27
N LYS A 168 15.13 -17.65 -8.59
CA LYS A 168 15.32 -18.93 -7.88
C LYS A 168 14.36 -19.09 -6.70
N SER A 169 13.93 -17.99 -6.11
CA SER A 169 12.96 -17.97 -4.99
C SER A 169 11.49 -18.16 -5.42
N PHE A 170 11.20 -18.22 -6.72
CA PHE A 170 9.83 -18.44 -7.21
C PHE A 170 9.43 -19.92 -7.12
N SER A 171 8.12 -20.19 -7.12
CA SER A 171 7.60 -21.55 -7.27
C SER A 171 8.04 -22.16 -8.61
N LYS A 172 7.98 -23.51 -8.73
CA LYS A 172 8.31 -24.21 -9.98
C LYS A 172 7.51 -23.66 -11.17
N ASN A 173 6.22 -23.39 -10.96
CA ASN A 173 5.35 -22.82 -11.98
C ASN A 173 5.70 -21.35 -12.29
N GLY A 174 6.05 -20.56 -11.26
CA GLY A 174 6.50 -19.18 -11.43
C GLY A 174 7.77 -19.09 -12.30
N LYS A 175 8.77 -19.94 -12.05
CA LYS A 175 10.00 -20.02 -12.85
C LYS A 175 9.70 -20.33 -14.33
N SER A 176 8.85 -21.33 -14.58
CA SER A 176 8.45 -21.72 -15.94
C SER A 176 7.74 -20.57 -16.66
N THR A 177 6.84 -19.88 -15.95
CA THR A 177 6.06 -18.77 -16.50
C THR A 177 6.93 -17.58 -16.86
N VAL A 178 7.86 -17.17 -15.99
CA VAL A 178 8.81 -16.09 -16.28
C VAL A 178 9.70 -16.43 -17.47
N LYS A 179 10.23 -17.66 -17.51
CA LYS A 179 11.05 -18.12 -18.65
C LYS A 179 10.27 -18.04 -19.97
N LYS A 180 9.00 -18.44 -19.97
CA LYS A 180 8.13 -18.35 -21.14
C LYS A 180 7.79 -16.90 -21.50
N ALA A 181 7.51 -16.04 -20.53
CA ALA A 181 7.25 -14.62 -20.76
C ALA A 181 8.42 -13.96 -21.52
N ASN A 182 9.65 -14.29 -21.13
CA ASN A 182 10.86 -13.75 -21.76
C ASN A 182 11.07 -14.21 -23.21
N THR A 183 10.41 -15.26 -23.69
CA THR A 183 10.51 -15.68 -25.10
C THR A 183 9.59 -14.89 -26.03
N PHE A 184 8.61 -14.17 -25.50
CA PHE A 184 7.65 -13.42 -26.32
C PHE A 184 8.15 -12.04 -26.74
N GLY A 185 9.29 -11.57 -26.24
CA GLY A 185 9.77 -10.21 -26.53
C GLY A 185 8.89 -9.12 -25.89
N ILE A 186 8.21 -9.43 -24.79
CA ILE A 186 7.42 -8.47 -24.02
C ILE A 186 8.34 -7.35 -23.50
N GLN A 187 7.94 -6.10 -23.71
CA GLN A 187 8.63 -4.92 -23.22
C GLN A 187 7.82 -4.23 -22.14
N LEU A 188 8.48 -3.79 -21.08
CA LEU A 188 7.86 -2.98 -20.03
C LEU A 188 8.00 -1.51 -20.38
N LYS A 189 6.91 -0.75 -20.26
CA LYS A 189 6.89 0.69 -20.45
C LYS A 189 6.35 1.37 -19.21
N LYS A 190 7.11 2.32 -18.66
CA LYS A 190 6.63 3.29 -17.68
C LYS A 190 5.82 4.35 -18.43
N LEU A 191 4.58 4.55 -18.01
CA LEU A 191 3.67 5.53 -18.58
C LEU A 191 3.93 6.92 -18.02
N LYS A 192 3.71 7.92 -18.86
CA LYS A 192 3.59 9.32 -18.46
C LYS A 192 2.16 9.64 -18.04
N ARG A 193 1.98 10.77 -17.37
CA ARG A 193 0.67 11.26 -16.91
C ARG A 193 -0.37 11.33 -18.03
N ASP A 194 0.02 11.80 -19.21
CA ASP A 194 -0.84 11.94 -20.40
C ASP A 194 -1.15 10.61 -21.09
N GLU A 195 -0.48 9.52 -20.71
CA GLU A 195 -0.69 8.17 -21.23
C GLU A 195 -1.53 7.29 -20.29
N LEU A 196 -2.02 7.83 -19.16
CA LEU A 196 -2.80 7.07 -18.16
C LEU A 196 -4.17 6.60 -18.67
N ASN A 197 -4.67 7.14 -19.78
CA ASN A 197 -5.86 6.59 -20.44
C ASN A 197 -5.64 5.13 -20.88
N ILE A 198 -4.42 4.77 -21.31
CA ILE A 198 -4.07 3.38 -21.68
C ILE A 198 -4.19 2.46 -20.45
N PHE A 199 -3.68 2.92 -19.31
CA PHE A 199 -3.80 2.18 -18.05
C PHE A 199 -5.28 1.99 -17.68
N LYS A 200 -6.08 3.06 -17.75
CA LYS A 200 -7.52 3.03 -17.45
C LYS A 200 -8.29 2.09 -18.38
N GLU A 201 -7.99 2.03 -19.67
CA GLU A 201 -8.62 1.09 -20.60
C GLU A 201 -8.36 -0.37 -20.17
N ILE A 202 -7.12 -0.70 -19.78
CA ILE A 202 -6.74 -2.04 -19.34
C ILE A 202 -7.42 -2.42 -18.01
N THR A 203 -7.43 -1.49 -17.03
CA THR A 203 -8.08 -1.75 -15.73
C THR A 203 -9.59 -1.85 -15.88
N SER A 204 -10.21 -1.04 -16.74
CA SER A 204 -11.66 -1.10 -17.01
C SER A 204 -12.04 -2.44 -17.63
N ALA A 205 -11.36 -2.86 -18.69
CA ALA A 205 -11.60 -4.16 -19.32
C ALA A 205 -11.41 -5.34 -18.34
N THR A 206 -10.46 -5.20 -17.39
CA THR A 206 -10.27 -6.21 -16.34
C THR A 206 -11.40 -6.19 -15.32
N SER A 207 -11.84 -5.01 -14.89
CA SER A 207 -12.91 -4.81 -13.93
C SER A 207 -14.27 -5.30 -14.43
N GLU A 208 -14.59 -5.04 -15.71
CA GLU A 208 -15.80 -5.53 -16.36
C GLU A 208 -15.81 -7.06 -16.44
N ARG A 209 -14.67 -7.65 -16.84
CA ARG A 209 -14.53 -9.11 -16.92
C ARG A 209 -14.58 -9.80 -15.54
N ARG A 210 -14.20 -9.09 -14.47
CA ARG A 210 -14.11 -9.64 -13.11
C ARG A 210 -15.25 -9.14 -12.20
N GLU A 211 -16.16 -8.34 -12.74
CA GLU A 211 -17.34 -7.79 -12.07
C GLU A 211 -17.01 -7.02 -10.77
N TYR A 212 -15.98 -6.16 -10.80
CA TYR A 212 -15.67 -5.24 -9.71
C TYR A 212 -15.61 -3.78 -10.18
N SER A 213 -15.73 -2.83 -9.24
CA SER A 213 -15.67 -1.40 -9.54
C SER A 213 -14.24 -0.90 -9.73
N ASP A 214 -13.95 -0.32 -10.90
CA ASP A 214 -12.67 0.34 -11.17
C ASP A 214 -12.65 1.79 -10.70
N LYS A 215 -11.45 2.35 -10.50
CA LYS A 215 -11.28 3.78 -10.21
C LYS A 215 -11.40 4.61 -11.51
N SER A 216 -11.72 5.90 -11.37
CA SER A 216 -11.79 6.82 -12.51
C SER A 216 -10.39 7.13 -13.06
N LEU A 217 -10.32 7.67 -14.28
CA LEU A 217 -9.06 8.19 -14.82
C LEU A 217 -8.49 9.31 -13.95
N ASP A 218 -9.36 10.22 -13.48
CA ASP A 218 -8.98 11.33 -12.62
C ASP A 218 -8.29 10.85 -11.34
N TYR A 219 -8.78 9.76 -10.73
CA TYR A 219 -8.12 9.16 -9.56
C TYR A 219 -6.67 8.74 -9.86
N TYR A 220 -6.42 8.10 -11.01
CA TYR A 220 -5.06 7.69 -11.37
C TYR A 220 -4.16 8.89 -11.71
N GLN A 221 -4.71 9.93 -12.32
CA GLN A 221 -3.99 11.17 -12.58
C GLN A 221 -3.64 11.90 -11.27
N ASP A 222 -4.58 11.97 -10.33
CA ASP A 222 -4.35 12.56 -9.02
C ASP A 222 -3.31 11.77 -8.22
N PHE A 223 -3.35 10.44 -8.29
CA PHE A 223 -2.34 9.57 -7.70
C PHE A 223 -0.96 9.83 -8.31
N TYR A 224 -0.86 9.92 -9.65
CA TYR A 224 0.38 10.24 -10.35
C TYR A 224 0.94 11.59 -9.92
N ASP A 225 0.09 12.61 -9.84
CA ASP A 225 0.50 13.96 -9.47
C ASP A 225 0.95 14.05 -8.01
N ALA A 226 0.28 13.32 -7.11
CA ALA A 226 0.59 13.33 -5.69
C ALA A 226 1.88 12.55 -5.36
N PHE A 227 2.06 11.37 -5.96
CA PHE A 227 3.22 10.51 -5.67
C PHE A 227 4.44 10.79 -6.56
N GLY A 228 4.26 11.38 -7.74
CA GLY A 228 5.35 11.75 -8.62
C GLY A 228 6.32 10.60 -8.90
N ASN A 229 7.57 10.73 -8.44
CA ASN A 229 8.61 9.71 -8.63
C ASN A 229 8.54 8.53 -7.65
N GLN A 230 7.64 8.57 -6.66
CA GLN A 230 7.39 7.50 -5.69
C GLN A 230 6.40 6.46 -6.21
N ALA A 231 5.84 6.65 -7.42
CA ALA A 231 4.91 5.72 -8.05
C ALA A 231 5.21 5.54 -9.53
N ASP A 232 5.11 4.28 -9.99
CA ASP A 232 5.29 3.90 -11.39
C ASP A 232 4.01 3.26 -11.94
N PHE A 233 3.44 3.87 -12.97
CA PHE A 233 2.39 3.25 -13.78
C PHE A 233 3.04 2.48 -14.93
N MET A 234 2.95 1.16 -14.88
CA MET A 234 3.65 0.27 -15.80
C MET A 234 2.68 -0.51 -16.67
N ILE A 235 3.02 -0.68 -17.95
CA ILE A 235 2.34 -1.60 -18.85
C ILE A 235 3.33 -2.59 -19.47
N ALA A 236 2.83 -3.77 -19.82
CA ALA A 236 3.52 -4.74 -20.64
C ALA A 236 3.00 -4.65 -22.07
N THR A 237 3.91 -4.47 -23.03
CA THR A 237 3.59 -4.34 -24.45
C THR A 237 4.22 -5.48 -25.25
N LEU A 238 3.54 -5.90 -26.31
CA LEU A 238 4.05 -6.85 -27.29
C LEU A 238 4.00 -6.19 -28.66
N ASN A 239 5.15 -6.05 -29.31
CA ASN A 239 5.21 -5.60 -30.71
C ASN A 239 5.13 -6.81 -31.64
N PHE A 240 4.03 -6.93 -32.38
CA PHE A 240 3.83 -8.06 -33.29
C PHE A 240 4.85 -8.12 -34.42
N GLN A 241 5.36 -6.97 -34.88
CA GLN A 241 6.37 -6.94 -35.94
C GLN A 241 7.71 -7.47 -35.43
N ASP A 242 8.14 -7.02 -34.25
CA ASP A 242 9.37 -7.50 -33.61
C ASP A 242 9.23 -9.00 -33.30
N TYR A 243 8.08 -9.42 -32.78
CA TYR A 243 7.81 -10.83 -32.49
C TYR A 243 7.84 -11.70 -33.75
N LEU A 244 7.22 -11.26 -34.85
CA LEU A 244 7.27 -11.95 -36.14
C LEU A 244 8.71 -12.07 -36.65
N GLN A 245 9.50 -11.01 -36.54
CA GLN A 245 10.91 -11.03 -36.95
C GLN A 245 11.73 -12.03 -36.12
N HIS A 246 11.48 -12.12 -34.81
CA HIS A 246 12.08 -13.14 -33.95
C HIS A 246 11.72 -14.56 -34.41
N LEU A 247 10.44 -14.84 -34.67
CA LEU A 247 9.99 -16.14 -35.16
C LEU A 247 10.64 -16.53 -36.50
N GLN A 248 10.75 -15.58 -37.43
CA GLN A 248 11.39 -15.81 -38.72
C GLN A 248 12.90 -16.10 -38.58
N ASN A 249 13.58 -15.45 -37.63
CA ASN A 249 15.00 -15.70 -37.37
C ASN A 249 15.22 -17.08 -36.73
N ASP A 250 14.36 -17.48 -35.80
CA ASP A 250 14.42 -18.80 -35.17
C ASP A 250 14.17 -19.93 -36.17
N GLN A 251 13.22 -19.74 -37.10
CA GLN A 251 12.98 -20.67 -38.20
C GLN A 251 14.22 -20.83 -39.08
N LYS A 252 14.82 -19.72 -39.55
CA LYS A 252 16.05 -19.73 -40.35
C LYS A 252 17.22 -20.42 -39.64
N ASN A 253 17.36 -20.22 -38.34
CA ASN A 253 18.41 -20.85 -37.53
C ASN A 253 18.18 -22.36 -37.36
N SER A 254 16.92 -22.77 -37.23
CA SER A 254 16.54 -24.17 -37.13
C SER A 254 16.78 -24.90 -38.45
N ASP A 255 16.37 -24.31 -39.58
CA ASP A 255 16.59 -24.86 -40.92
C ASP A 255 18.08 -25.04 -41.26
N LYS A 256 18.95 -24.14 -40.77
CA LYS A 256 20.41 -24.28 -40.90
C LYS A 256 20.98 -25.45 -40.08
N LYS A 257 20.39 -25.76 -38.92
CA LYS A 257 20.80 -26.89 -38.07
C LYS A 257 20.37 -28.24 -38.63
N PHE A 258 19.26 -28.31 -39.37
CA PHE A 258 18.80 -29.56 -40.01
C PHE A 258 19.50 -29.87 -41.34
N LYS A 259 20.21 -28.89 -41.92
CA LYS A 259 20.97 -29.05 -43.18
C LYS A 259 22.44 -29.44 -42.99
N ASN A 260 22.93 -29.46 -41.75
CA ASN A 260 24.24 -30.00 -41.35
C ASN A 260 24.05 -31.28 -40.55
#